data_AF-A0A3D3L9E1-F1
#
_entry.id   AF-A0A3D3L9E1-F1
#
_cell.length_a   1.000
_cell.length_b   1.000
_cell.length_c   1.000
_cell.angle_alpha   90.00
_cell.angle_beta   90.00
_cell.angle_gamma   90.00
#
_symmetry.space_group_name_H-M   'P 1'
#
loop_
_entity.id
_entity.type
_entity.pdbx_description
1 polymer ?
#
loop_
_entity_poly.entity_id
_entity_poly.type
_entity_poly.pdbx_seq_one_letter_code
_entity_poly.pdbx_strand_id
1 'polypeptide(L)'
;MKIQKIPLPRGAISQGCLGYIFVIALLWGGVQGIYTALKNRAPLEISAADFIKTRPSAEWVTLKEAQLNLVEAAHTQRFGKPTQIFIPVRPIGESLDTQVQILMSTKDKEILAAMEGINKAGEQMEKAVIGELARHADKLRMKRDISGLIKFGIQSDSRTRDKLHKLDINLAADFIILAEGEEPDLTKSIVMLSFGLIGVFIILRLAARAEAPVAQPPAPPPLPPRE
;
A
#
# COMPACT_ATOMS: atom_id res chain seq x y z
N MET A 1 57.61 -2.50 -1.34
CA MET A 1 56.46 -2.56 -0.42
C MET A 1 55.36 -3.39 -1.08
N LYS A 2 55.19 -4.67 -0.69
CA LYS A 2 54.26 -5.61 -1.34
C LYS A 2 52.88 -5.49 -0.67
N ILE A 3 51.89 -4.99 -1.41
CA ILE A 3 50.51 -4.91 -0.95
C ILE A 3 49.92 -6.32 -1.01
N GLN A 4 49.74 -6.94 0.16
CA GLN A 4 49.10 -8.24 0.31
C GLN A 4 47.60 -8.07 -0.01
N LYS A 5 47.14 -8.67 -1.11
CA LYS A 5 45.72 -8.69 -1.47
C LYS A 5 44.99 -9.65 -0.53
N ILE A 6 44.16 -9.13 0.36
CA ILE A 6 43.28 -9.92 1.22
C ILE A 6 42.23 -10.59 0.31
N PRO A 7 42.16 -11.93 0.25
CA PRO A 7 41.14 -12.61 -0.53
C PRO A 7 39.80 -12.50 0.22
N LEU A 8 38.94 -11.59 -0.22
CA LEU A 8 37.54 -11.57 0.22
C LEU A 8 36.82 -12.79 -0.37
N PRO A 9 36.17 -13.63 0.45
CA PRO A 9 35.48 -14.83 -0.02
C PRO A 9 34.29 -14.43 -0.92
N ARG A 10 34.45 -14.67 -2.22
CA ARG A 10 33.37 -14.65 -3.21
C ARG A 10 32.53 -15.92 -3.02
N GLY A 11 31.32 -15.81 -2.47
CA GLY A 11 30.35 -16.92 -2.60
C GLY A 11 29.13 -16.99 -1.67
N ALA A 12 29.07 -16.29 -0.53
CA ALA A 12 28.01 -16.55 0.47
C ALA A 12 27.08 -15.36 0.81
N ILE A 13 27.24 -14.20 0.16
CA ILE A 13 26.56 -12.96 0.57
C ILE A 13 25.10 -12.86 0.04
N SER A 14 24.69 -13.62 -0.98
CA SER A 14 23.41 -13.31 -1.65
C SER A 14 22.14 -13.89 -1.00
N GLN A 15 22.22 -14.97 -0.21
CA GLN A 15 21.01 -15.56 0.41
C GLN A 15 20.74 -15.10 1.84
N GLY A 16 21.77 -14.73 2.60
CA GLY A 16 21.58 -14.19 3.96
C GLY A 16 20.88 -12.84 3.96
N CYS A 17 21.29 -11.93 3.07
CA CYS A 17 20.79 -10.55 3.02
C CYS A 17 19.27 -10.47 2.79
N LEU A 18 18.73 -11.33 1.93
CA LEU A 18 17.29 -11.36 1.64
C LEU A 18 16.45 -11.69 2.89
N GLY A 19 16.92 -12.63 3.71
CA GLY A 19 16.26 -12.99 4.97
C GLY A 19 16.21 -11.83 5.96
N TYR A 20 17.32 -11.09 6.12
CA TYR A 20 17.34 -9.89 6.97
C TYR A 20 16.38 -8.80 6.47
N ILE A 21 16.37 -8.52 5.16
CA ILE A 21 15.47 -7.53 4.57
C ILE A 21 14.01 -7.90 4.82
N PHE A 22 13.66 -9.18 4.64
CA PHE A 22 12.31 -9.67 4.88
C PHE A 22 11.90 -9.51 6.35
N VAL A 23 12.77 -9.87 7.29
CA VAL A 23 12.51 -9.72 8.73
C VAL A 23 12.35 -8.25 9.11
N ILE A 24 13.21 -7.35 8.60
CA ILE A 24 13.11 -5.91 8.82
C ILE A 24 11.77 -5.38 8.28
N ALA A 25 11.35 -5.81 7.08
CA ALA A 25 10.07 -5.40 6.50
C ALA A 25 8.87 -5.87 7.36
N LEU A 26 8.91 -7.09 7.90
CA LEU A 26 7.88 -7.60 8.81
C LEU A 26 7.81 -6.79 10.11
N LEU A 27 8.95 -6.52 10.74
CA LEU A 27 9.00 -5.72 11.96
C LEU A 27 8.51 -4.30 11.72
N TRP A 28 9.00 -3.65 10.66
CA TRP A 28 8.63 -2.29 10.32
C TRP A 28 7.15 -2.16 10.03
N GLY A 29 6.60 -3.02 9.16
CA GLY A 29 5.17 -3.01 8.83
C GLY A 29 4.28 -3.38 10.02
N GLY A 30 4.71 -4.31 10.87
CA GLY A 30 4.00 -4.66 12.11
C GLY A 30 3.93 -3.49 13.10
N VAL A 31 5.06 -2.83 13.38
CA VAL A 31 5.11 -1.65 14.27
C VAL A 31 4.25 -0.51 13.70
N GLN A 32 4.40 -0.20 12.41
CA GLN A 32 3.62 0.84 11.76
C GLN A 32 2.11 0.55 11.83
N GLY A 33 1.70 -0.69 11.54
CA GLY A 33 0.29 -1.08 11.58
C GLY A 33 -0.32 -1.00 12.98
N ILE A 34 0.42 -1.42 14.01
CA ILE A 34 0.01 -1.27 15.41
C ILE A 34 -0.13 0.21 15.77
N TYR A 35 0.86 1.03 15.40
CA TYR A 35 0.82 2.47 15.66
C TYR A 35 -0.40 3.13 14.99
N THR A 36 -0.66 2.83 13.71
CA THR A 36 -1.84 3.29 12.98
C THR A 36 -3.13 2.86 13.68
N ALA A 37 -3.25 1.60 14.10
CA ALA A 37 -4.45 1.09 14.77
C ALA A 37 -4.67 1.72 16.17
N LEU A 38 -3.59 1.98 16.92
CA LEU A 38 -3.69 2.62 18.23
C LEU A 38 -3.97 4.12 18.14
N LYS A 39 -3.44 4.81 17.12
CA LYS A 39 -3.70 6.23 16.87
C LYS A 39 -5.12 6.46 16.33
N ASN A 40 -5.63 5.53 15.54
CA ASN A 40 -6.94 5.61 14.89
C ASN A 40 -7.89 4.54 15.45
N ARG A 41 -8.24 4.63 16.74
CA ARG A 41 -9.16 3.66 17.38
C ARG A 41 -10.61 3.76 16.92
N ALA A 42 -10.98 4.92 16.42
CA ALA A 42 -12.30 5.22 15.87
C ALA A 42 -12.12 6.06 14.61
N PRO A 43 -13.04 5.95 13.63
CA PRO A 43 -12.99 6.78 12.45
C PRO A 43 -13.22 8.24 12.81
N LEU A 44 -12.41 9.15 12.27
CA LEU A 44 -12.65 10.58 12.36
C LEU A 44 -13.81 10.97 11.43
N GLU A 45 -14.91 11.41 12.00
CA GLU A 45 -16.03 11.96 11.22
C GLU A 45 -15.74 13.42 10.83
N ILE A 46 -15.73 13.70 9.54
CA ILE A 46 -15.44 15.04 9.00
C ILE A 46 -16.12 15.22 7.64
N SER A 47 -16.57 16.43 7.29
CA SER A 47 -17.13 16.67 5.97
C SER A 47 -16.05 16.57 4.88
N ALA A 48 -16.42 16.20 3.65
CA ALA A 48 -15.49 16.19 2.53
C ALA A 48 -14.85 17.59 2.30
N ALA A 49 -15.63 18.66 2.51
CA ALA A 49 -15.16 20.04 2.39
C ALA A 49 -14.11 20.38 3.46
N ASP A 50 -14.36 20.02 4.72
CA ASP A 50 -13.46 20.34 5.82
C ASP A 50 -12.21 19.47 5.79
N PHE A 51 -12.33 18.23 5.32
CA PHE A 51 -11.19 17.36 5.09
C PHE A 51 -10.20 18.00 4.11
N ILE A 52 -10.69 18.52 2.98
CA ILE A 52 -9.88 19.19 1.97
C ILE A 52 -9.18 20.42 2.56
N LYS A 53 -9.88 21.20 3.38
CA LYS A 53 -9.34 22.44 3.98
C LYS A 53 -8.32 22.19 5.08
N THR A 54 -8.60 21.25 5.98
CA THR A 54 -7.83 21.05 7.22
C THR A 54 -6.78 19.96 7.11
N ARG A 55 -6.99 18.98 6.21
CA ARG A 55 -6.13 17.81 6.00
C ARG A 55 -5.66 17.17 7.30
N PRO A 56 -6.60 16.59 8.08
CA PRO A 56 -6.26 16.00 9.36
C PRO A 56 -5.27 14.84 9.19
N SER A 57 -4.42 14.62 10.19
CA SER A 57 -3.46 13.49 10.21
C SER A 57 -4.08 12.14 10.59
N ALA A 58 -5.41 12.06 10.66
CA ALA A 58 -6.14 10.84 10.90
C ALA A 58 -6.11 9.97 9.64
N GLU A 59 -5.82 8.69 9.80
CA GLU A 59 -5.74 7.75 8.68
C GLU A 59 -7.07 7.02 8.48
N TRP A 60 -7.86 6.81 9.55
CA TRP A 60 -9.21 6.24 9.44
C TRP A 60 -10.24 7.35 9.53
N VAL A 61 -11.00 7.57 8.46
CA VAL A 61 -11.93 8.69 8.36
C VAL A 61 -13.30 8.24 7.83
N THR A 62 -14.34 8.93 8.29
CA THR A 62 -15.68 8.88 7.70
C THR A 62 -15.98 10.25 7.11
N LEU A 63 -15.90 10.35 5.79
CA LEU A 63 -16.22 11.56 5.06
C LEU A 63 -17.73 11.70 4.92
N LYS A 64 -18.26 12.74 5.58
CA LYS A 64 -19.65 13.17 5.49
C LYS A 64 -19.86 14.04 4.26
N GLU A 65 -21.09 14.04 3.74
CA GLU A 65 -21.48 14.94 2.64
C GLU A 65 -20.57 14.80 1.41
N ALA A 66 -20.15 13.57 1.15
CA ALA A 66 -19.33 13.25 0.00
C ALA A 66 -20.21 13.01 -1.23
N GLN A 67 -19.82 13.61 -2.35
CA GLN A 67 -20.38 13.37 -3.67
C GLN A 67 -19.40 12.51 -4.46
N LEU A 68 -19.86 11.33 -4.86
CA LEU A 68 -19.11 10.41 -5.71
C LEU A 68 -19.44 10.69 -7.17
N ASN A 69 -18.41 10.81 -8.00
CA ASN A 69 -18.59 10.94 -9.44
C ASN A 69 -18.20 9.65 -10.15
N LEU A 70 -19.19 8.80 -10.45
CA LEU A 70 -18.97 7.54 -11.17
C LEU A 70 -18.57 7.75 -12.64
N VAL A 71 -18.85 8.92 -13.22
CA VAL A 71 -18.51 9.24 -14.61
C VAL A 71 -17.00 9.38 -14.80
N GLU A 72 -16.33 9.96 -13.80
CA GLU A 72 -14.86 10.15 -13.78
C GLU A 72 -14.14 8.96 -13.10
N ALA A 73 -14.84 7.83 -12.88
CA ALA A 73 -14.24 6.68 -12.22
C ALA A 73 -13.20 6.00 -13.13
N ALA A 74 -12.05 5.68 -12.55
CA ALA A 74 -11.04 4.84 -13.17
C ALA A 74 -11.07 3.44 -12.59
N HIS A 75 -10.65 2.44 -13.35
CA HIS A 75 -10.47 1.09 -12.84
C HIS A 75 -9.10 0.55 -13.19
N THR A 76 -8.60 -0.33 -12.33
CA THR A 76 -7.44 -1.17 -12.64
C THR A 76 -7.91 -2.56 -13.02
N GLN A 77 -7.24 -3.14 -14.01
CA GLN A 77 -7.53 -4.48 -14.48
C GLN A 77 -6.38 -5.43 -14.19
N ARG A 78 -6.74 -6.69 -13.92
CA ARG A 78 -5.80 -7.81 -13.88
C ARG A 78 -6.40 -8.95 -14.69
N PHE A 79 -5.66 -9.44 -15.68
CA PHE A 79 -6.14 -10.47 -16.62
C PHE A 79 -7.48 -10.11 -17.29
N GLY A 80 -7.63 -8.85 -17.71
CA GLY A 80 -8.85 -8.34 -18.37
C GLY A 80 -10.05 -8.12 -17.44
N LYS A 81 -9.94 -8.41 -16.14
CA LYS A 81 -11.02 -8.20 -15.17
C LYS A 81 -10.74 -6.98 -14.30
N PRO A 82 -11.74 -6.10 -14.05
CA PRO A 82 -11.57 -5.00 -13.11
C PRO A 82 -11.35 -5.57 -11.70
N THR A 83 -10.29 -5.13 -11.02
CA THR A 83 -9.96 -5.59 -9.65
C THR A 83 -10.16 -4.52 -8.60
N GLN A 84 -10.15 -3.26 -9.00
CA GLN A 84 -10.32 -2.11 -8.10
C GLN A 84 -10.78 -0.91 -8.91
N ILE A 85 -11.73 -0.17 -8.36
CA ILE A 85 -12.28 1.06 -8.96
C ILE A 85 -11.87 2.24 -8.07
N PHE A 86 -11.50 3.34 -8.71
CA PHE A 86 -11.11 4.62 -8.12
C PHE A 86 -12.15 5.65 -8.55
N ILE A 87 -12.90 6.17 -7.58
CA ILE A 87 -14.02 7.08 -7.81
C ILE A 87 -13.63 8.43 -7.19
N PRO A 88 -13.60 9.51 -7.98
CA PRO A 88 -13.43 10.86 -7.44
C PRO A 88 -14.49 11.20 -6.39
N VAL A 89 -14.01 11.70 -5.26
CA VAL A 89 -14.84 12.21 -4.17
C VAL A 89 -14.69 13.72 -4.12
N ARG A 90 -15.82 14.42 -4.16
CA ARG A 90 -15.88 15.87 -4.07
C ARG A 90 -16.88 16.29 -2.99
N PRO A 91 -16.74 17.46 -2.38
CA PRO A 91 -17.80 18.06 -1.57
C PRO A 91 -19.05 18.29 -2.41
N ILE A 92 -20.22 18.23 -1.78
CA ILE A 92 -21.48 18.53 -2.45
C ILE A 92 -21.45 19.97 -3.01
N GLY A 93 -21.74 20.10 -4.31
CA GLY A 93 -21.83 21.39 -4.98
C GLY A 93 -20.51 21.92 -5.54
N GLU A 94 -19.41 21.18 -5.40
CA GLU A 94 -18.15 21.54 -6.05
C GLU A 94 -18.21 21.34 -7.58
N SER A 95 -17.57 22.25 -8.33
CA SER A 95 -17.47 22.14 -9.79
C SER A 95 -16.63 20.93 -10.20
N LEU A 96 -16.98 20.30 -11.32
CA LEU A 96 -16.22 19.20 -11.93
C LEU A 96 -14.85 19.65 -12.45
N ASP A 97 -14.70 20.94 -12.76
CA ASP A 97 -13.45 21.51 -13.26
C ASP A 97 -12.36 21.63 -12.18
N THR A 98 -12.72 21.47 -10.91
CA THR A 98 -11.75 21.51 -9.81
C THR A 98 -10.87 20.27 -9.79
N GLN A 99 -9.67 20.39 -9.23
CA GLN A 99 -8.78 19.25 -9.09
C GLN A 99 -9.31 18.27 -8.03
N VAL A 100 -9.32 16.98 -8.37
CA VAL A 100 -9.73 15.90 -7.48
C VAL A 100 -8.64 15.67 -6.43
N GLN A 101 -8.97 15.96 -5.17
CA GLN A 101 -8.06 15.79 -4.04
C GLN A 101 -8.26 14.45 -3.31
N ILE A 102 -9.44 13.83 -3.45
CA ILE A 102 -9.79 12.59 -2.77
C ILE A 102 -10.26 11.58 -3.80
N LEU A 103 -9.59 10.42 -3.85
CA LEU A 103 -10.02 9.27 -4.64
C LEU A 103 -10.46 8.16 -3.70
N MET A 104 -11.72 7.73 -3.82
CA MET A 104 -12.20 6.56 -3.12
C MET A 104 -11.83 5.32 -3.92
N SER A 105 -11.06 4.41 -3.32
CA SER A 105 -10.79 3.10 -3.92
C SER A 105 -11.73 2.07 -3.32
N THR A 106 -12.45 1.34 -4.17
CA THR A 106 -13.38 0.29 -3.77
C THR A 106 -13.09 -1.02 -4.50
N LYS A 107 -13.32 -2.12 -3.78
CA LYS A 107 -13.28 -3.50 -4.29
C LYS A 107 -14.63 -4.19 -4.12
N ASP A 108 -15.67 -3.41 -3.90
CA ASP A 108 -17.03 -3.92 -3.77
C ASP A 108 -17.43 -4.70 -5.03
N LYS A 109 -17.96 -5.90 -4.83
CA LYS A 109 -18.27 -6.81 -5.95
C LYS A 109 -19.44 -6.31 -6.78
N GLU A 110 -20.40 -5.63 -6.17
CA GLU A 110 -21.57 -5.09 -6.86
C GLU A 110 -21.16 -3.92 -7.75
N ILE A 111 -20.33 -3.00 -7.23
CA ILE A 111 -19.79 -1.89 -8.01
C ILE A 111 -18.88 -2.41 -9.15
N LEU A 112 -18.03 -3.41 -8.87
CA LEU A 112 -17.19 -4.05 -9.90
C LEU A 112 -18.04 -4.72 -11.00
N ALA A 113 -19.10 -5.43 -10.63
CA ALA A 113 -20.00 -6.07 -11.58
C ALA A 113 -20.77 -5.03 -12.43
N ALA A 114 -21.22 -3.93 -11.82
CA ALA A 114 -21.87 -2.84 -12.51
C ALA A 114 -20.94 -2.20 -13.56
N MET A 115 -19.69 -1.91 -13.19
CA MET A 115 -18.69 -1.37 -14.11
C MET A 115 -18.32 -2.35 -15.23
N GLU A 116 -18.23 -3.65 -14.94
CA GLU A 116 -18.01 -4.67 -15.98
C GLU A 116 -19.18 -4.71 -16.98
N GLY A 117 -20.42 -4.58 -16.50
CA GLY A 117 -21.61 -4.47 -17.35
C GLY A 117 -21.58 -3.23 -18.24
N ILE A 118 -21.23 -2.07 -17.70
CA ILE A 118 -21.11 -0.81 -18.45
C ILE A 118 -20.01 -0.91 -19.51
N ASN A 119 -18.84 -1.45 -19.17
CA ASN A 119 -17.73 -1.59 -20.13
C ASN A 119 -18.10 -2.52 -21.30
N LYS A 120 -18.74 -3.67 -21.03
CA LYS A 120 -19.20 -4.59 -22.09
C LYS A 120 -20.27 -3.97 -22.98
N ALA A 121 -21.18 -3.18 -22.40
CA ALA A 121 -22.21 -2.47 -23.16
C ALA A 121 -21.63 -1.31 -23.98
N GLY A 122 -20.63 -0.60 -23.44
CA GLY A 122 -19.92 0.49 -24.10
C GLY A 122 -19.13 0.03 -25.31
N GLU A 123 -18.43 -1.10 -25.23
CA GLU A 123 -17.74 -1.72 -26.38
C GLU A 123 -18.71 -2.08 -27.53
N GLN A 124 -19.98 -2.34 -27.22
CA GLN A 124 -21.00 -2.72 -28.20
C GLN A 124 -21.82 -1.53 -28.73
N MET A 125 -21.87 -0.41 -28.02
CA MET A 125 -22.71 0.76 -28.34
C MET A 125 -22.01 2.09 -28.01
N GLU A 126 -20.88 2.33 -28.65
CA GLU A 126 -19.83 3.25 -28.19
C GLU A 126 -20.19 4.75 -28.17
N LYS A 127 -21.20 5.21 -28.93
CA LYS A 127 -21.54 6.65 -29.01
C LYS A 127 -22.91 7.03 -28.45
N ALA A 128 -23.91 6.16 -28.56
CA ALA A 128 -25.26 6.47 -28.09
C ALA A 128 -25.39 6.30 -26.55
N VAL A 129 -24.70 5.31 -25.98
CA VAL A 129 -24.75 5.02 -24.54
C VAL A 129 -23.98 6.07 -23.74
N ILE A 130 -22.84 6.55 -24.25
CA ILE A 130 -22.04 7.59 -23.59
C ILE A 130 -22.81 8.93 -23.55
N GLY A 131 -23.48 9.30 -24.66
CA GLY A 131 -24.29 10.52 -24.71
C GLY A 131 -25.51 10.48 -23.77
N GLU A 132 -26.12 9.31 -23.60
CA GLU A 132 -27.29 9.14 -22.74
C GLU A 132 -26.92 9.00 -21.25
N LEU A 133 -25.76 8.39 -20.94
CA LEU A 133 -25.18 8.41 -19.59
C LEU A 133 -24.80 9.84 -19.17
N ALA A 134 -24.23 10.64 -20.08
CA ALA A 134 -23.89 12.03 -19.81
C ALA A 134 -25.14 12.88 -19.50
N ARG A 135 -26.27 12.61 -20.17
CA ARG A 135 -27.57 13.27 -19.87
C ARG A 135 -28.15 12.90 -18.52
N HIS A 136 -27.76 11.75 -17.97
CA HIS A 136 -28.13 11.30 -16.63
C HIS A 136 -26.99 11.45 -15.62
N ALA A 137 -25.95 12.22 -15.93
CA ALA A 137 -24.79 12.41 -15.07
C ALA A 137 -25.20 12.87 -13.66
N ASP A 138 -26.24 13.67 -13.52
CA ASP A 138 -26.77 14.09 -12.21
C ASP A 138 -27.31 12.92 -11.38
N LYS A 139 -27.79 11.84 -12.00
CA LYS A 139 -28.17 10.58 -11.31
C LYS A 139 -26.95 9.71 -10.97
N LEU A 140 -25.84 9.88 -11.68
CA LEU A 140 -24.57 9.18 -11.42
C LEU A 140 -23.75 9.84 -10.29
N ARG A 141 -24.19 11.02 -9.82
CA ARG A 141 -23.64 11.73 -8.67
C ARG A 141 -24.28 11.24 -7.38
N MET A 142 -23.71 10.17 -6.82
CA MET A 142 -24.21 9.60 -5.58
C MET A 142 -23.74 10.42 -4.39
N LYS A 143 -24.70 10.91 -3.58
CA LYS A 143 -24.41 11.52 -2.28
C LYS A 143 -24.45 10.41 -1.23
N ARG A 144 -23.33 10.16 -0.55
CA ARG A 144 -23.30 9.22 0.57
C ARG A 144 -22.12 9.52 1.48
N ASP A 145 -22.28 9.14 2.74
CA ASP A 145 -21.15 9.09 3.66
C ASP A 145 -20.26 7.91 3.28
N ILE A 146 -18.95 8.13 3.32
CA ILE A 146 -17.96 7.09 2.99
C ILE A 146 -17.00 6.92 4.15
N SER A 147 -16.79 5.69 4.60
CA SER A 147 -15.82 5.37 5.63
C SER A 147 -14.69 4.53 5.05
N GLY A 148 -13.46 4.82 5.45
CA GLY A 148 -12.31 4.11 4.94
C GLY A 148 -10.98 4.54 5.52
N LEU A 149 -9.96 3.77 5.16
CA LEU A 149 -8.58 4.02 5.54
C LEU A 149 -7.84 4.76 4.42
N ILE A 150 -7.22 5.88 4.75
CA ILE A 150 -6.39 6.65 3.83
C ILE A 150 -5.08 5.91 3.61
N LYS A 151 -4.78 5.67 2.34
CA LYS A 151 -3.53 5.04 1.90
C LYS A 151 -2.47 6.12 1.69
N PHE A 152 -1.59 6.26 2.68
CA PHE A 152 -0.42 7.15 2.61
C PHE A 152 0.84 6.41 2.13
N GLY A 153 1.74 7.14 1.45
CA GLY A 153 3.13 6.75 1.22
C GLY A 153 3.32 5.42 0.48
N ILE A 154 4.12 4.53 1.08
CA ILE A 154 4.60 3.24 0.52
C ILE A 154 3.45 2.27 0.22
N GLN A 155 2.29 2.42 0.87
CA GLN A 155 1.09 1.64 0.58
C GLN A 155 0.29 2.17 -0.62
N SER A 156 0.50 3.43 -1.01
CA SER A 156 0.05 3.93 -2.31
C SER A 156 1.07 3.46 -3.35
N ASP A 157 0.79 2.31 -3.94
CA ASP A 157 1.58 1.73 -5.02
C ASP A 157 1.89 2.81 -6.06
N SER A 158 3.16 3.21 -6.18
CA SER A 158 3.59 4.29 -7.08
C SER A 158 3.13 4.01 -8.51
N ARG A 159 3.08 2.74 -8.91
CA ARG A 159 2.55 2.32 -10.21
C ARG A 159 1.07 2.64 -10.36
N THR A 160 0.30 2.57 -9.28
CA THR A 160 -1.12 2.92 -9.30
C THR A 160 -1.28 4.42 -9.42
N ARG A 161 -0.49 5.23 -8.69
CA ARG A 161 -0.47 6.70 -8.89
C ARG A 161 -0.08 7.07 -10.31
N ASP A 162 0.95 6.45 -10.87
CA ASP A 162 1.41 6.69 -12.24
C ASP A 162 0.34 6.31 -13.28
N LYS A 163 -0.40 5.22 -13.05
CA LYS A 163 -1.53 4.84 -13.90
C LYS A 163 -2.68 5.83 -13.80
N LEU A 164 -2.98 6.31 -12.60
CA LEU A 164 -4.03 7.30 -12.36
C LEU A 164 -3.69 8.65 -13.00
N HIS A 165 -2.43 9.08 -13.00
CA HIS A 165 -1.99 10.29 -13.70
C HIS A 165 -2.05 10.18 -15.23
N LYS A 166 -2.01 8.96 -15.78
CA LYS A 166 -2.19 8.72 -17.22
C LYS A 166 -3.65 8.68 -17.64
N LEU A 167 -4.55 8.49 -16.67
CA LEU A 167 -5.98 8.62 -16.89
C LEU A 167 -6.29 10.11 -16.89
N ASP A 168 -7.15 10.56 -17.80
CA ASP A 168 -7.52 11.98 -18.00
C ASP A 168 -8.42 12.52 -16.86
N ILE A 169 -8.06 12.19 -15.63
CA ILE A 169 -8.70 12.66 -14.41
C ILE A 169 -7.86 13.84 -13.93
N ASN A 170 -8.51 15.00 -13.74
CA ASN A 170 -7.87 16.20 -13.23
C ASN A 170 -7.49 16.03 -11.74
N LEU A 171 -6.44 15.26 -11.45
CA LEU A 171 -5.98 14.93 -10.10
C LEU A 171 -5.08 16.02 -9.53
N ALA A 172 -5.29 16.39 -8.26
CA ALA A 172 -4.36 17.25 -7.53
C ALA A 172 -3.01 16.55 -7.32
N ALA A 173 -1.89 17.29 -7.26
CA ALA A 173 -0.56 16.69 -7.06
C ALA A 173 -0.42 15.89 -5.76
N ASP A 174 -1.19 16.27 -4.75
CA ASP A 174 -1.17 15.73 -3.39
C ASP A 174 -2.45 14.96 -3.05
N PHE A 175 -3.13 14.43 -4.06
CA PHE A 175 -4.34 13.64 -3.86
C PHE A 175 -4.10 12.46 -2.91
N ILE A 176 -5.15 12.14 -2.16
CA ILE A 176 -5.19 10.98 -1.26
C ILE A 176 -6.08 9.89 -1.84
N ILE A 177 -5.78 8.64 -1.47
CA ILE A 177 -6.60 7.48 -1.82
C ILE A 177 -7.26 6.99 -0.53
N LEU A 178 -8.59 7.05 -0.45
CA LEU A 178 -9.40 6.51 0.63
C LEU A 178 -9.88 5.11 0.27
N ALA A 179 -9.41 4.09 0.97
CA ALA A 179 -9.87 2.72 0.75
C ALA A 179 -11.19 2.46 1.49
N GLU A 180 -12.27 2.37 0.72
CA GLU A 180 -13.62 2.15 1.25
C GLU A 180 -13.70 0.88 2.07
N GLY A 181 -14.25 0.99 3.29
CA GLY A 181 -14.48 -0.14 4.19
C GLY A 181 -13.22 -0.77 4.78
N GLU A 182 -12.03 -0.28 4.43
CA GLU A 182 -10.80 -0.69 5.11
C GLU A 182 -10.70 0.00 6.47
N GLU A 183 -10.36 -0.78 7.50
CA GLU A 183 -10.12 -0.31 8.87
C GLU A 183 -8.71 -0.69 9.33
N PRO A 184 -8.15 0.00 10.33
CA PRO A 184 -6.88 -0.39 10.93
C PRO A 184 -6.95 -1.79 11.57
N ASP A 185 -6.30 -2.77 10.94
CA ASP A 185 -6.30 -4.15 11.45
C ASP A 185 -5.14 -4.37 12.44
N LEU A 186 -5.46 -4.22 13.72
CA LEU A 186 -4.52 -4.46 14.81
C LEU A 186 -4.04 -5.93 14.83
N THR A 187 -4.93 -6.87 14.55
CA THR A 187 -4.64 -8.31 14.60
C THR A 187 -3.60 -8.69 13.56
N LYS A 188 -3.78 -8.29 12.30
CA LYS A 188 -2.80 -8.50 11.23
C LYS A 188 -1.45 -7.90 11.59
N SER A 189 -1.45 -6.70 12.18
CA SER A 189 -0.23 -5.99 12.55
C SER A 189 0.53 -6.69 13.69
N ILE A 190 -0.17 -7.21 14.71
CA ILE A 190 0.41 -8.01 15.79
C ILE A 190 0.99 -9.32 15.26
N VAL A 191 0.26 -10.01 14.38
CA VAL A 191 0.73 -11.27 13.78
C VAL A 191 2.00 -11.03 12.95
N MET A 192 2.00 -9.98 12.12
CA MET A 192 3.16 -9.61 11.30
C MET A 192 4.38 -9.26 12.17
N LEU A 193 4.19 -8.49 13.24
CA LEU A 193 5.26 -8.18 14.20
C LEU A 193 5.79 -9.46 14.88
N SER A 194 4.90 -10.36 15.29
CA SER A 194 5.25 -11.62 15.95
C SER A 194 6.11 -12.50 15.04
N PHE A 195 5.76 -12.62 13.75
CA PHE A 195 6.59 -13.32 12.78
C PHE A 195 7.95 -12.65 12.55
N GLY A 196 8.00 -11.32 12.53
CA GLY A 196 9.26 -10.58 12.47
C GLY A 196 10.18 -10.89 13.67
N LEU A 197 9.63 -10.91 14.88
CA LEU A 197 10.37 -11.24 16.10
C LEU A 197 10.89 -12.69 16.11
N ILE A 198 10.06 -13.65 15.66
CA ILE A 198 10.49 -15.05 15.49
C ILE A 198 11.63 -15.13 14.47
N GLY A 199 11.55 -14.39 13.36
CA GLY A 199 12.60 -14.31 12.35
C GLY A 199 13.93 -13.81 12.92
N VAL A 200 13.91 -12.72 13.70
CA VAL A 200 15.10 -12.22 14.43
C VAL A 200 15.67 -13.30 15.34
N PHE A 201 14.83 -13.96 16.13
CA PHE A 201 15.27 -14.99 17.06
C PHE A 201 15.97 -16.16 16.34
N ILE A 202 15.43 -16.63 15.21
CA ILE A 202 16.03 -17.69 14.40
C ILE A 202 17.39 -17.24 13.85
N ILE A 203 17.47 -16.03 13.31
CA ILE A 203 18.71 -15.46 12.77
C ILE A 203 19.79 -15.40 13.86
N LEU A 204 19.46 -14.89 15.06
CA LEU A 204 20.38 -14.82 16.19
C LEU A 204 20.84 -16.21 16.63
N ARG A 205 19.94 -17.21 16.65
CA ARG A 205 20.29 -18.60 16.97
C ARG A 205 21.22 -19.24 15.95
N LEU A 206 21.04 -18.95 14.67
CA LEU A 206 21.92 -19.44 13.61
C LEU A 206 23.30 -18.78 13.65
N ALA A 207 23.35 -17.47 13.88
CA ALA A 207 24.61 -16.73 14.04
C ALA A 207 25.43 -17.25 15.23
N ALA A 208 24.78 -17.45 16.40
CA ALA A 208 25.44 -17.99 17.58
C ALA A 208 25.97 -19.44 17.41
N ARG A 209 25.37 -20.23 16.50
CA ARG A 209 25.86 -21.57 16.17
C ARG A 209 27.05 -21.56 15.22
N ALA A 210 27.18 -20.53 14.38
CA ALA A 210 28.27 -20.41 13.41
C ALA A 210 29.61 -20.02 14.09
N GLU A 211 29.56 -19.37 15.26
CA GLU A 211 30.73 -19.00 16.05
C GLU A 211 31.28 -20.15 16.94
N ALA A 212 30.85 -21.39 16.72
CA ALA A 212 31.42 -22.53 17.42
C ALA A 212 32.97 -22.50 17.28
N PRO A 213 33.72 -22.51 18.40
CA PRO A 213 35.16 -22.27 18.37
C PRO A 213 35.84 -23.31 17.49
N VAL A 214 36.51 -22.84 16.44
CA VAL A 214 37.41 -23.67 15.64
C VAL A 214 38.41 -24.27 16.62
N ALA A 215 38.37 -25.59 16.78
CA ALA A 215 39.32 -26.31 17.62
C ALA A 215 40.74 -25.84 17.24
N GLN A 216 41.47 -25.29 18.22
CA GLN A 216 42.84 -24.85 17.98
C GLN A 216 43.62 -26.04 17.41
N PRO A 217 44.40 -25.86 16.33
CA PRO A 217 45.26 -26.92 15.82
C PRO A 217 46.12 -27.46 16.97
N PRO A 218 46.32 -28.78 17.08
CA PRO A 218 47.18 -29.34 18.11
C PRO A 218 48.54 -28.63 18.08
N ALA A 219 49.05 -28.26 19.26
CA ALA A 219 50.31 -27.56 19.38
C ALA A 219 51.43 -28.34 18.65
N PRO A 220 52.31 -27.66 17.90
CA PRO A 220 53.39 -28.35 17.21
C PRO A 220 54.26 -29.12 18.22
N PRO A 221 54.76 -30.31 17.86
CA PRO A 221 55.60 -31.10 18.76
C PRO A 221 56.84 -30.30 19.18
N PRO A 222 57.30 -30.44 20.43
CA PRO A 222 58.48 -29.74 20.92
C PRO A 222 59.69 -30.13 20.06
N LEU A 223 60.44 -29.12 19.62
CA LEU A 223 61.66 -29.34 18.85
C LEU A 223 62.67 -30.15 19.68
N PRO A 224 63.39 -31.11 19.08
CA PRO A 224 64.44 -31.83 19.79
C PRO A 224 65.52 -30.87 20.28
N PRO A 225 66.16 -31.15 21.43
CA PRO A 225 67.28 -30.37 21.92
C PRO A 225 68.38 -30.33 20.86
N ARG A 226 68.94 -29.14 20.62
CA ARG A 226 70.15 -29.00 19.81
C ARG A 226 71.32 -29.53 20.63
N GLU A 227 71.85 -30.68 20.23
CA GLU A 227 73.17 -31.18 20.67
C GLU A 227 74.30 -30.45 19.94
#